data_AF-A0A851INZ6-F1
#
_entry.id   AF-A0A851INZ6-F1
#
_cell.length_a   1.000
_cell.length_b   1.000
_cell.length_c   1.000
_cell.angle_alpha   90.00
_cell.angle_beta   90.00
_cell.angle_gamma   90.00
#
_symmetry.space_group_name_H-M   'P 1'
#
loop_
_entity.id
_entity.type
_entity.pdbx_description
1 polymer ?
#
loop_
_entity_poly.entity_id
_entity_poly.type
_entity_poly.pdbx_seq_one_letter_code
_entity_poly.pdbx_strand_id
1 'polypeptide(L)'
;MNKFFKLTLLFVSIIVVILLYKNHSKRVKVNVSDCPNNRYMANRKEYYQKNYKIFKERNIKFYIDDENGKMREITNQDEFFTSLREAKDYAYEIVGEKWFYTKRKLFGIAFGIDREAKIKYILVPEEEKKNILENIDKYPKKNIEDRCVLVEVLKGNY
;
A
#
# COMPACT_ATOMS: atom_id res chain seq x y z
N MET A 1 46.01 -2.49 -25.77
CA MET A 1 45.16 -1.69 -24.85
C MET A 1 45.98 -1.26 -23.65
N ASN A 2 46.18 0.04 -23.50
CA ASN A 2 47.07 0.61 -22.49
C ASN A 2 46.57 0.29 -21.06
N LYS A 3 47.47 -0.02 -20.13
CA LYS A 3 47.11 -0.36 -18.73
C LYS A 3 46.28 0.76 -18.08
N PHE A 4 46.60 2.01 -18.42
CA PHE A 4 45.84 3.21 -18.05
C PHE A 4 44.42 3.23 -18.60
N PHE A 5 44.21 2.76 -19.84
CA PHE A 5 42.90 2.75 -20.49
C PHE A 5 41.94 1.74 -19.86
N LYS A 6 42.45 0.58 -19.40
CA LYS A 6 41.65 -0.39 -18.63
C LYS A 6 41.27 0.16 -17.26
N LEU A 7 42.17 0.93 -16.63
CA LEU A 7 41.93 1.51 -15.31
C LEU A 7 40.85 2.61 -15.35
N THR A 8 40.89 3.48 -16.36
CA THR A 8 39.85 4.51 -16.56
C THR A 8 38.49 3.90 -16.87
N LEU A 9 38.43 2.84 -17.70
CA LEU A 9 37.17 2.16 -18.00
C LEU A 9 36.51 1.54 -16.76
N LEU A 10 37.33 0.96 -15.88
CA LEU A 10 36.88 0.35 -14.63
C LEU A 10 36.39 1.41 -13.62
N PHE A 11 37.01 2.59 -13.62
CA PHE A 11 36.55 3.71 -12.79
C PHE A 11 35.20 4.26 -13.26
N VAL A 12 35.01 4.41 -14.57
CA VAL A 12 33.74 4.85 -15.17
C VAL A 12 32.62 3.85 -14.88
N SER A 13 32.87 2.55 -14.97
CA SER A 13 31.84 1.53 -14.70
C SER A 13 31.39 1.55 -13.24
N ILE A 14 32.31 1.73 -12.29
CA ILE A 14 31.98 1.86 -10.85
C ILE A 14 31.11 3.11 -10.62
N ILE A 15 31.46 4.26 -11.22
CA ILE A 15 30.67 5.49 -11.09
C ILE A 15 29.26 5.31 -11.65
N VAL A 16 29.12 4.67 -12.82
CA VAL A 16 27.81 4.38 -13.42
C VAL A 16 26.98 3.46 -12.53
N VAL A 17 27.57 2.40 -11.96
CA VAL A 17 26.88 1.51 -11.02
C VAL A 17 26.44 2.27 -9.76
N ILE A 18 27.29 3.13 -9.20
CA ILE A 18 26.94 3.96 -8.04
C ILE A 18 25.79 4.92 -8.37
N LEU A 19 25.82 5.57 -9.53
CA LEU A 19 24.76 6.47 -9.98
C LEU A 19 23.43 5.74 -10.22
N LEU A 20 23.48 4.57 -10.87
CA LEU A 20 22.31 3.72 -11.08
C LEU A 20 21.75 3.22 -9.75
N TYR A 21 22.60 2.78 -8.82
CA TYR A 21 22.19 2.35 -7.47
C TYR A 21 21.55 3.50 -6.68
N LYS A 22 22.12 4.70 -6.75
CA LYS A 22 21.58 5.90 -6.08
C LYS A 22 20.24 6.33 -6.69
N ASN A 23 20.05 6.12 -8.00
CA ASN A 23 18.78 6.40 -8.68
C ASN A 23 17.71 5.34 -8.40
N HIS A 24 18.08 4.05 -8.32
CA HIS A 24 17.20 2.97 -7.86
C HIS A 24 16.82 3.11 -6.37
N SER A 25 17.74 3.66 -5.57
CA SER A 25 17.54 3.95 -4.15
C SER A 25 16.85 5.28 -3.88
N LYS A 26 16.47 6.04 -4.93
CA LYS A 26 15.32 6.95 -4.83
C LYS A 26 14.03 6.12 -4.75
N ARG A 27 13.97 5.21 -3.78
CA ARG A 27 12.69 4.82 -3.20
C ARG A 27 12.12 6.13 -2.70
N VAL A 28 11.03 6.58 -3.32
CA VAL A 28 10.22 7.66 -2.79
C VAL A 28 9.99 7.28 -1.33
N LYS A 29 10.65 7.96 -0.40
CA LYS A 29 10.37 7.76 1.03
C LYS A 29 8.88 8.03 1.12
N VAL A 30 8.11 6.97 1.34
CA VAL A 30 6.67 7.02 1.45
C VAL A 30 6.39 7.90 2.65
N ASN A 31 6.15 9.18 2.40
CA ASN A 31 5.87 10.15 3.44
C ASN A 31 4.43 9.94 3.87
N VAL A 32 4.22 9.00 4.78
CA VAL A 32 2.89 8.75 5.36
C VAL A 32 2.39 9.97 6.16
N SER A 33 3.23 10.99 6.36
CA SER A 33 2.86 12.29 6.93
C SER A 33 1.79 13.05 6.16
N ASP A 34 1.61 12.76 4.86
CA ASP A 34 0.57 13.39 4.04
C ASP A 34 -0.80 12.70 4.20
N CYS A 35 -0.87 11.67 5.05
CA CYS A 35 -2.12 11.00 5.37
C CYS A 35 -3.06 11.94 6.12
N PRO A 36 -4.27 12.20 5.59
CA PRO A 36 -5.28 12.95 6.32
C PRO A 36 -5.84 12.11 7.47
N ASN A 37 -5.21 12.22 8.64
CA ASN A 37 -5.61 11.52 9.85
C ASN A 37 -6.85 12.14 10.52
N ASN A 38 -7.19 13.39 10.20
CA ASN A 38 -8.36 14.09 10.72
C ASN A 38 -9.41 14.40 9.63
N ARG A 39 -10.69 14.36 10.00
CA ARG A 39 -11.85 14.72 9.15
C ARG A 39 -11.74 16.14 8.58
N TYR A 40 -11.04 17.04 9.28
CA TYR A 40 -10.95 18.48 8.99
C TYR A 40 -9.71 18.92 8.18
N MET A 41 -8.90 17.99 7.67
CA MET A 41 -7.67 18.35 6.96
C MET A 41 -7.97 18.77 5.51
N ALA A 42 -7.51 19.97 5.10
CA ALA A 42 -7.83 20.58 3.81
C ALA A 42 -7.47 19.71 2.57
N ASN A 43 -6.42 18.90 2.66
CA ASN A 43 -5.90 18.12 1.53
C ASN A 43 -6.58 16.77 1.33
N ARG A 44 -7.63 16.46 2.09
CA ARG A 44 -8.28 15.13 2.07
C ARG A 44 -8.92 14.81 0.72
N LYS A 45 -9.45 15.84 0.03
CA LYS A 45 -10.00 15.74 -1.33
C LYS A 45 -8.93 15.44 -2.37
N GLU A 46 -7.83 16.19 -2.32
CA GLU A 46 -6.69 15.98 -3.21
C GLU A 46 -6.08 14.58 -3.01
N TYR A 47 -5.91 14.16 -1.75
CA TYR A 47 -5.41 12.82 -1.42
C TYR A 47 -6.33 11.73 -1.99
N TYR A 48 -7.64 11.83 -1.78
CA TYR A 48 -8.59 10.88 -2.36
C TYR A 48 -8.52 10.87 -3.89
N GLN A 49 -8.61 12.02 -4.56
CA GLN A 49 -8.60 12.10 -6.02
C GLN A 49 -7.32 11.53 -6.63
N LYS A 50 -6.16 11.84 -6.04
CA LYS A 50 -4.85 11.34 -6.49
C LYS A 50 -4.76 9.82 -6.40
N ASN A 51 -5.19 9.23 -5.29
CA ASN A 51 -5.06 7.79 -5.08
C ASN A 51 -6.18 7.01 -5.79
N TYR A 52 -7.39 7.55 -5.84
CA TYR A 52 -8.55 6.88 -6.46
C TYR A 52 -8.35 6.65 -7.97
N LYS A 53 -7.66 7.56 -8.68
CA LYS A 53 -7.27 7.33 -10.07
C LYS A 53 -6.42 6.08 -10.24
N ILE A 54 -5.40 5.91 -9.39
CA ILE A 54 -4.50 4.74 -9.41
C ILE A 54 -5.30 3.46 -9.13
N PHE A 55 -6.22 3.49 -8.16
CA PHE A 55 -7.03 2.33 -7.82
C PHE A 55 -8.00 1.92 -8.93
N LYS A 56 -8.60 2.90 -9.62
CA LYS A 56 -9.40 2.65 -10.82
C LYS A 56 -8.60 1.98 -11.93
N GLU A 57 -7.40 2.50 -12.22
CA GLU A 57 -6.51 1.92 -13.24
C GLU A 57 -6.10 0.48 -12.91
N ARG A 58 -6.02 0.15 -11.61
CA ARG A 58 -5.70 -1.20 -11.11
C ARG A 58 -6.92 -2.07 -10.81
N ASN A 59 -8.13 -1.63 -11.17
CA ASN A 59 -9.39 -2.33 -10.86
C ASN A 59 -9.58 -2.69 -9.37
N ILE A 60 -8.99 -1.92 -8.45
CA ILE A 60 -9.18 -2.09 -7.01
C ILE A 60 -10.47 -1.37 -6.62
N LYS A 61 -11.38 -2.10 -5.98
CA LYS A 61 -12.70 -1.60 -5.56
C LYS A 61 -12.79 -1.51 -4.05
N PHE A 62 -13.54 -0.52 -3.58
CA PHE A 62 -13.78 -0.27 -2.17
C PHE A 62 -15.28 -0.35 -1.89
N TYR A 63 -15.63 -0.93 -0.76
CA TYR A 63 -17.01 -1.18 -0.37
C TYR A 63 -17.28 -0.73 1.06
N ILE A 64 -18.55 -0.50 1.34
CA ILE A 64 -19.09 -0.20 2.67
C ILE A 64 -20.40 -0.97 2.87
N ASP A 65 -20.73 -1.28 4.10
CA ASP A 65 -22.08 -1.74 4.47
C ASP A 65 -23.09 -0.60 4.28
N ASP A 66 -24.19 -0.87 3.59
CA ASP A 66 -25.34 0.03 3.56
C ASP A 66 -26.14 -0.05 4.86
N GLU A 67 -27.19 0.78 4.97
CA GLU A 67 -28.04 0.85 6.17
C GLU A 67 -28.75 -0.48 6.50
N ASN A 68 -28.79 -1.42 5.54
CA ASN A 68 -29.37 -2.75 5.69
C ASN A 68 -28.31 -3.84 5.88
N GLY A 69 -27.03 -3.48 6.03
CA GLY A 69 -25.92 -4.43 6.14
C GLY A 69 -25.59 -5.16 4.83
N LYS A 70 -26.00 -4.61 3.67
CA LYS A 70 -25.58 -5.11 2.36
C LYS A 70 -24.38 -4.33 1.85
N MET A 71 -23.45 -5.05 1.24
CA MET A 71 -22.27 -4.45 0.64
C MET A 71 -22.62 -3.65 -0.62
N ARG A 72 -22.11 -2.42 -0.71
CA ARG A 72 -22.13 -1.61 -1.94
C ARG A 72 -20.81 -0.91 -2.18
N GLU A 73 -20.51 -0.61 -3.44
CA GLU A 73 -19.31 0.14 -3.80
C GLU A 73 -19.40 1.58 -3.27
N ILE A 74 -18.26 2.14 -2.86
CA ILE A 74 -18.20 3.53 -2.39
C ILE A 74 -18.50 4.50 -3.53
N THR A 75 -19.06 5.66 -3.18
CA THR A 75 -19.45 6.71 -4.14
C THR A 75 -18.75 8.03 -3.90
N ASN A 76 -18.15 8.21 -2.72
CA ASN A 76 -17.57 9.48 -2.31
C ASN A 76 -16.32 9.30 -1.44
N GLN A 77 -15.67 10.43 -1.20
CA GLN A 77 -14.43 10.51 -0.43
C GLN A 77 -14.60 10.06 1.03
N ASP A 78 -15.72 10.38 1.69
CA ASP A 78 -15.90 10.01 3.09
C ASP A 78 -16.02 8.49 3.23
N GLU A 79 -16.80 7.87 2.35
CA GLU A 79 -16.94 6.42 2.25
C GLU A 79 -15.60 5.73 1.96
N PHE A 80 -14.73 6.33 1.14
CA PHE A 80 -13.38 5.80 0.92
C PHE A 80 -12.60 5.65 2.22
N PHE A 81 -12.53 6.70 3.04
CA PHE A 81 -11.81 6.64 4.31
C PHE A 81 -12.50 5.77 5.35
N THR A 82 -13.83 5.68 5.30
CA THR A 82 -14.60 4.76 6.14
C THR A 82 -14.26 3.32 5.79
N SER A 83 -14.27 2.94 4.50
CA SER A 83 -13.91 1.58 4.07
C SER A 83 -12.49 1.20 4.48
N LEU A 84 -11.51 2.12 4.39
CA LEU A 84 -10.14 1.86 4.82
C LEU A 84 -10.05 1.62 6.33
N ARG A 85 -10.84 2.36 7.11
CA ARG A 85 -10.91 2.18 8.57
C ARG A 85 -11.55 0.83 8.90
N GLU A 86 -12.68 0.51 8.30
CA GLU A 86 -13.41 -0.73 8.54
C GLU A 86 -12.61 -1.97 8.09
N ALA A 87 -11.93 -1.89 6.94
CA ALA A 87 -10.99 -2.91 6.48
C ALA A 87 -9.89 -3.19 7.51
N LYS A 88 -9.32 -2.11 8.05
CA LYS A 88 -8.27 -2.19 9.06
C LYS A 88 -8.82 -2.77 10.37
N ASP A 89 -9.91 -2.23 10.89
CA ASP A 89 -10.49 -2.62 12.17
C ASP A 89 -10.93 -4.10 12.13
N TYR A 90 -11.60 -4.52 11.05
CA TYR A 90 -11.94 -5.93 10.81
C TYR A 90 -10.70 -6.84 10.77
N ALA A 91 -9.63 -6.40 10.11
CA ALA A 91 -8.40 -7.17 10.09
C ALA A 91 -7.78 -7.30 11.49
N TYR A 92 -7.79 -6.24 12.29
CA TYR A 92 -7.33 -6.29 13.68
C TYR A 92 -8.21 -7.16 14.57
N GLU A 93 -9.53 -7.12 14.40
CA GLU A 93 -10.46 -7.99 15.13
C GLU A 93 -10.17 -9.47 14.89
N ILE A 94 -9.95 -9.87 13.64
CA ILE A 94 -9.64 -11.27 13.30
C ILE A 94 -8.25 -11.67 13.79
N VAL A 95 -7.29 -10.76 13.66
CA VAL A 95 -5.91 -11.01 14.03
C VAL A 95 -5.70 -10.95 15.55
N GLY A 96 -6.66 -10.41 16.31
CA GLY A 96 -6.63 -10.11 17.75
C GLY A 96 -5.90 -11.12 18.66
N GLU A 97 -5.16 -10.57 19.64
CA GLU A 97 -4.40 -11.21 20.73
C GLU A 97 -3.33 -12.26 20.38
N LYS A 98 -3.18 -12.69 19.13
CA LYS A 98 -2.11 -13.63 18.75
C LYS A 98 -0.79 -12.87 18.61
N TRP A 99 0.03 -12.85 19.68
CA TRP A 99 1.38 -12.22 19.77
C TRP A 99 2.27 -12.39 18.51
N PHE A 100 2.07 -13.43 17.70
CA PHE A 100 2.95 -13.83 16.60
C PHE A 100 2.42 -13.55 15.19
N TYR A 101 1.49 -12.61 14.97
CA TYR A 101 0.99 -12.35 13.62
C TYR A 101 1.97 -11.53 12.76
N THR A 102 2.00 -11.83 11.46
CA THR A 102 2.86 -11.14 10.48
C THR A 102 2.09 -10.05 9.75
N LYS A 103 2.79 -9.02 9.26
CA LYS A 103 2.21 -7.97 8.38
C LYS A 103 1.37 -8.59 7.26
N ARG A 104 1.88 -9.65 6.63
CA ARG A 104 1.20 -10.39 5.55
C ARG A 104 -0.21 -10.85 5.96
N LYS A 105 -0.39 -11.36 7.19
CA LYS A 105 -1.72 -11.81 7.65
C LYS A 105 -2.68 -10.63 7.80
N LEU A 106 -2.25 -9.54 8.46
CA LEU A 106 -3.10 -8.37 8.66
C LEU A 106 -3.58 -7.76 7.34
N PHE A 107 -2.66 -7.50 6.42
CA PHE A 107 -3.02 -6.98 5.11
C PHE A 107 -3.78 -8.00 4.25
N GLY A 108 -3.45 -9.28 4.36
CA GLY A 108 -4.19 -10.35 3.70
C GLY A 108 -5.66 -10.34 4.08
N ILE A 109 -5.97 -10.15 5.36
CA ILE A 109 -7.35 -10.00 5.84
C ILE A 109 -7.96 -8.68 5.34
N ALA A 110 -7.26 -7.56 5.51
CA ALA A 110 -7.77 -6.24 5.14
C ALA A 110 -8.12 -6.12 3.64
N PHE A 111 -7.39 -6.82 2.78
CA PHE A 111 -7.54 -6.78 1.32
C PHE A 111 -8.41 -7.90 0.74
N GLY A 112 -9.03 -8.74 1.58
CA GLY A 112 -9.85 -9.86 1.09
C GLY A 112 -9.05 -10.92 0.33
N ILE A 113 -7.77 -11.08 0.68
CA ILE A 113 -6.83 -12.02 0.03
C ILE A 113 -6.70 -13.31 0.84
N ASP A 114 -6.66 -13.16 2.17
CA ASP A 114 -6.53 -14.29 3.09
C ASP A 114 -7.82 -15.12 3.11
N ARG A 115 -7.69 -16.43 3.32
CA ARG A 115 -8.83 -17.37 3.30
C ARG A 115 -9.85 -17.11 4.41
N GLU A 116 -9.41 -16.55 5.54
CA GLU A 116 -10.27 -16.15 6.66
C GLU A 116 -10.92 -14.78 6.40
N ALA A 117 -10.49 -14.07 5.37
CA ALA A 117 -11.11 -12.81 4.98
C ALA A 117 -12.46 -13.10 4.34
N LYS A 118 -13.54 -12.70 5.01
CA LYS A 118 -14.76 -12.36 4.30
C LYS A 118 -14.40 -11.16 3.44
N ILE A 119 -14.59 -11.24 2.12
CA ILE A 119 -14.38 -10.10 1.21
C ILE A 119 -15.35 -9.01 1.66
N LYS A 120 -14.86 -8.06 2.46
CA LYS A 120 -15.73 -7.08 3.11
C LYS A 120 -15.53 -5.69 2.54
N TYR A 121 -14.33 -5.12 2.58
CA TYR A 121 -14.23 -3.67 2.39
C TYR A 121 -13.32 -3.24 1.23
N ILE A 122 -12.35 -4.07 0.85
CA ILE A 122 -11.43 -3.80 -0.25
C ILE A 122 -11.32 -5.06 -1.10
N LEU A 123 -11.62 -4.93 -2.39
CA LEU A 123 -11.47 -6.00 -3.37
C LEU A 123 -10.27 -5.69 -4.26
N VAL A 124 -9.26 -6.56 -4.17
CA VAL A 124 -8.07 -6.51 -5.01
C VAL A 124 -8.18 -7.58 -6.09
N PRO A 125 -7.97 -7.27 -7.38
CA PRO A 125 -7.91 -8.28 -8.45
C PRO A 125 -6.77 -9.28 -8.25
N GLU A 126 -6.93 -10.53 -8.69
CA GLU A 126 -5.94 -11.61 -8.50
C GLU A 126 -4.53 -11.24 -8.99
N GLU A 127 -4.43 -10.50 -10.10
CA GLU A 127 -3.15 -10.02 -10.64
C GLU A 127 -2.39 -9.11 -9.66
N GLU A 128 -3.12 -8.21 -8.98
CA GLU A 128 -2.56 -7.29 -7.99
C GLU A 128 -2.29 -8.00 -6.65
N LYS A 129 -3.11 -9.01 -6.27
CA LYS A 129 -2.93 -9.76 -5.02
C LYS A 129 -1.53 -10.37 -4.91
N LYS A 130 -1.06 -11.00 -6.00
CA LYS A 130 0.26 -11.64 -6.04
C LYS A 130 1.38 -10.64 -5.79
N ASN A 131 1.34 -9.50 -6.48
CA ASN A 131 2.33 -8.43 -6.32
C ASN A 131 2.37 -7.89 -4.89
N ILE A 132 1.21 -7.69 -4.27
CA ILE A 132 1.09 -7.22 -2.89
C ILE A 132 1.69 -8.24 -1.92
N LEU A 133 1.29 -9.52 -1.99
CA LEU A 133 1.75 -10.56 -1.07
C LEU A 133 3.27 -10.80 -1.13
N GLU A 134 3.87 -10.70 -2.32
CA GLU A 134 5.30 -10.91 -2.55
C GLU A 134 6.16 -9.77 -1.98
N ASN A 135 5.62 -8.55 -1.91
CA ASN A 135 6.39 -7.37 -1.55
C ASN A 135 6.05 -6.78 -0.18
N ILE A 136 4.98 -7.24 0.47
CA ILE A 136 4.47 -6.65 1.71
C ILE A 136 5.46 -6.66 2.88
N ASP A 137 6.33 -7.67 2.93
CA ASP A 137 7.35 -7.79 3.96
C ASP A 137 8.47 -6.75 3.79
N LYS A 138 8.63 -6.19 2.57
CA LYS A 138 9.58 -5.11 2.28
C LYS A 138 9.13 -3.76 2.83
N TYR A 139 7.85 -3.62 3.19
CA TYR A 139 7.30 -2.36 3.70
C TYR A 139 7.94 -1.97 5.04
N PRO A 140 8.61 -0.80 5.14
CA PRO A 140 9.51 -0.47 6.25
C PRO A 140 8.78 -0.18 7.57
N LYS A 141 7.51 0.27 7.53
CA LYS A 141 6.78 0.60 8.76
C LYS A 141 6.49 -0.66 9.56
N LYS A 142 6.99 -0.69 10.80
CA LYS A 142 6.65 -1.69 11.81
C LYS A 142 5.26 -1.46 12.42
N ASN A 143 4.82 -0.20 12.48
CA ASN A 143 3.49 0.14 12.96
C ASN A 143 2.50 0.24 11.78
N ILE A 144 1.57 -0.71 11.75
CA ILE A 144 0.55 -0.97 10.72
C ILE A 144 -0.80 -0.32 11.07
N GLU A 145 -0.88 0.40 12.19
CA GLU A 145 -2.13 0.97 12.73
C GLU A 145 -2.76 2.07 11.86
N ASP A 146 -2.04 2.55 10.85
CA ASP A 146 -2.44 3.69 10.04
C ASP A 146 -3.17 3.26 8.77
N ARG A 147 -4.42 3.72 8.61
CA ARG A 147 -5.25 3.44 7.43
C ARG A 147 -4.61 3.86 6.09
N CYS A 148 -3.76 4.88 6.08
CA CYS A 148 -3.06 5.30 4.86
C CYS A 148 -1.90 4.38 4.50
N VAL A 149 -1.43 3.55 5.43
CA VAL A 149 -0.50 2.48 5.09
C VAL A 149 -1.16 1.49 4.13
N LEU A 150 -2.45 1.18 4.30
CA LEU A 150 -3.19 0.34 3.36
C LEU A 150 -3.18 0.96 1.95
N VAL A 151 -3.36 2.27 1.84
CA VAL A 151 -3.33 3.01 0.56
C VAL A 151 -1.98 2.86 -0.14
N GLU A 152 -0.87 3.02 0.60
CA GLU A 152 0.47 2.93 0.02
C GLU A 152 0.84 1.50 -0.41
N VAL A 153 0.41 0.50 0.36
CA VAL A 153 0.55 -0.91 -0.02
C VAL A 153 -0.26 -1.23 -1.27
N LEU A 154 -1.51 -0.76 -1.37
CA LEU A 154 -2.35 -0.94 -2.57
C LEU A 154 -1.78 -0.23 -3.81
N LYS A 155 -1.01 0.84 -3.63
CA LYS A 155 -0.26 1.52 -4.72
C LYS A 155 1.00 0.77 -5.12
N GLY A 156 1.40 -0.27 -4.38
CA GLY A 156 2.63 -0.99 -4.59
C GLY A 156 3.88 -0.20 -4.18
N ASN A 157 3.72 0.76 -3.26
CA ASN A 157 4.84 1.52 -2.71
C ASN A 157 5.40 0.77 -1.49
N TYR A 158 6.33 -0.14 -1.72
CA TYR A 158 6.94 -1.00 -0.68
C TYR A 158 8.24 -0.45 -0.10
#